data_AF-A0A7X3RWP7-F1
#
_entry.id   AF-A0A7X3RWP7-F1
#
_cell.length_a   1.000
_cell.length_b   1.000
_cell.length_c   1.000
_cell.angle_alpha   90.00
_cell.angle_beta   90.00
_cell.angle_gamma   90.00
#
_symmetry.space_group_name_H-M   'P 1'
#
loop_
_entity.id
_entity.type
_entity.pdbx_description
1 polymer ?
#
loop_
_entity_poly.entity_id
_entity_poly.type
_entity_poly.pdbx_seq_one_letter_code
_entity_poly.pdbx_strand_id
1 'polypeptide(L)'
;MTMHDDIDPALDLVLERHIPDVTPAQLWRAWTDPEELKQWFTPKPWQTVACEIDLRPGGAFGTTMRSPNGEEVSGTGCYLEIVKHRRLVWTDALEPGYRPGASPFMTAIITMAPEGDGTRYRALVRHHDEAARQKHEEMGFLTGWGTALDQLVEHARKLG
;
A
#
# COMPACT_ATOMS: atom_id res chain seq x y z
N MET A 1 -0.17 7.24 -22.38
CA MET A 1 1.25 7.23 -22.00
C MET A 1 1.38 6.27 -20.84
N THR A 2 1.90 5.06 -21.08
CA THR A 2 2.16 4.10 -20.00
C THR A 2 3.30 4.67 -19.18
N MET A 3 3.04 5.10 -17.94
CA MET A 3 4.12 5.53 -17.05
C MET A 3 4.98 4.30 -16.77
N HIS A 4 6.14 4.21 -17.43
CA HIS A 4 7.22 3.37 -16.92
C HIS A 4 7.77 4.13 -15.72
N ASP A 5 7.45 3.64 -14.52
CA ASP A 5 8.21 4.05 -13.35
C ASP A 5 9.60 3.44 -13.57
N ASP A 6 10.63 4.27 -13.85
CA ASP A 6 12.01 3.79 -13.85
C ASP A 6 12.32 3.25 -12.46
N ILE A 7 12.70 1.97 -12.40
CA ILE A 7 13.01 1.25 -11.15
C ILE A 7 14.51 1.36 -10.92
N ASP A 8 14.89 1.83 -9.74
CA ASP A 8 16.27 1.76 -9.26
C ASP A 8 16.41 0.62 -8.24
N PRO A 9 17.03 -0.53 -8.59
CA PRO A 9 17.16 -1.65 -7.67
C PRO A 9 17.90 -1.35 -6.36
N ALA A 10 18.70 -0.29 -6.31
CA ALA A 10 19.38 0.14 -5.08
C ALA A 10 18.42 0.84 -4.11
N LEU A 11 17.34 1.44 -4.62
CA LEU A 11 16.42 2.28 -3.84
C LEU A 11 14.99 1.75 -3.80
N ASP A 12 14.65 0.81 -4.68
CA ASP A 12 13.27 0.39 -4.90
C ASP A 12 13.06 -1.09 -4.58
N LEU A 13 11.88 -1.39 -4.04
CA LEU A 13 11.36 -2.74 -3.88
C LEU A 13 10.08 -2.90 -4.71
N VAL A 14 9.94 -4.05 -5.37
CA VAL A 14 8.80 -4.31 -6.25
C VAL A 14 8.17 -5.66 -5.93
N LEU A 15 6.85 -5.64 -5.79
CA LEU A 15 6.00 -6.84 -5.81
C LEU A 15 5.01 -6.69 -6.96
N GLU A 16 5.05 -7.63 -7.91
CA GLU A 16 4.10 -7.69 -9.03
C GLU A 16 3.44 -9.07 -9.09
N ARG A 17 2.13 -9.09 -9.31
CA ARG A 17 1.36 -10.34 -9.39
C ARG A 17 0.14 -10.19 -10.28
N HIS A 18 -0.10 -11.19 -11.14
CA HIS A 18 -1.40 -11.38 -11.78
C HIS A 18 -2.40 -11.98 -10.78
N ILE A 19 -3.56 -11.35 -10.64
CA ILE A 19 -4.63 -11.75 -9.72
C ILE A 19 -5.85 -12.14 -10.55
N PRO A 20 -6.11 -13.44 -10.77
CA PRO A 20 -7.26 -13.91 -11.52
C PRO A 20 -8.57 -13.69 -10.74
N ASP A 21 -9.67 -13.52 -11.49
CA ASP A 21 -11.04 -13.36 -10.98
C ASP A 21 -11.26 -12.17 -10.04
N VAL A 22 -10.34 -11.19 -10.06
CA VAL A 22 -10.46 -9.93 -9.31
C VAL A 22 -10.27 -8.77 -10.27
N THR A 23 -11.20 -7.83 -10.25
CA THR A 23 -11.20 -6.61 -11.06
C THR A 23 -10.41 -5.47 -10.39
N PRO A 24 -9.91 -4.49 -11.15
CA PRO A 24 -9.26 -3.32 -10.57
C PRO A 24 -10.18 -2.51 -9.65
N ALA A 25 -11.50 -2.57 -9.88
CA ALA A 25 -12.48 -1.87 -9.05
C ALA A 25 -12.61 -2.50 -7.65
N GLN A 26 -12.55 -3.83 -7.54
CA GLN A 26 -12.55 -4.53 -6.23
C GLN A 26 -11.27 -4.22 -5.45
N LEU A 27 -10.10 -4.30 -6.09
CA LEU A 27 -8.83 -3.92 -5.45
C LEU A 27 -8.82 -2.45 -5.04
N TRP A 28 -9.34 -1.56 -5.89
CA TRP A 28 -9.47 -0.14 -5.57
C TRP A 28 -10.31 0.07 -4.32
N ARG A 29 -11.51 -0.53 -4.27
CA ARG A 29 -12.39 -0.42 -3.11
C ARG A 29 -11.70 -0.91 -1.84
N ALA A 30 -11.02 -2.06 -1.90
CA ALA A 30 -10.27 -2.60 -0.76
C ALA A 30 -9.15 -1.67 -0.25
N TRP A 31 -8.58 -0.84 -1.13
CA TRP A 31 -7.55 0.14 -0.79
C TRP A 31 -8.07 1.50 -0.33
N THR A 32 -9.26 1.91 -0.78
CA THR A 32 -9.74 3.29 -0.60
C THR A 32 -10.92 3.43 0.35
N ASP A 33 -11.52 2.32 0.77
CA ASP A 33 -12.54 2.29 1.82
C ASP A 33 -11.87 1.92 3.16
N PRO A 34 -11.96 2.76 4.22
CA PRO A 34 -11.35 2.49 5.51
C PRO A 34 -11.81 1.18 6.15
N GLU A 35 -13.09 0.79 5.97
CA GLU A 35 -13.63 -0.43 6.57
C GLU A 35 -13.09 -1.68 5.88
N GLU A 36 -12.88 -1.58 4.57
CA GLU A 36 -12.31 -2.67 3.77
C GLU A 36 -10.80 -2.80 4.01
N LEU A 37 -10.08 -1.69 4.09
CA LEU A 37 -8.62 -1.70 4.31
C LEU A 37 -8.25 -2.36 5.64
N LYS A 38 -9.05 -2.13 6.68
CA LYS A 38 -8.85 -2.75 8.00
C LYS A 38 -8.84 -4.28 7.98
N GLN A 39 -9.48 -4.90 6.99
CA GLN A 39 -9.63 -6.36 6.92
C GLN A 39 -8.35 -7.08 6.49
N TRP A 40 -7.41 -6.39 5.82
CA TRP A 40 -6.31 -7.07 5.13
C TRP A 40 -4.95 -6.38 5.21
N PHE A 41 -4.88 -5.06 5.44
CA PHE A 41 -3.65 -4.28 5.24
C PHE A 41 -2.48 -4.73 6.12
N THR A 42 -2.77 -5.12 7.37
CA THR A 42 -1.76 -5.61 8.29
C THR A 42 -1.73 -7.14 8.28
N PRO A 43 -0.57 -7.78 8.04
CA PRO A 43 -0.43 -9.23 8.14
C PRO A 43 -0.78 -9.76 9.54
N LYS A 44 -1.57 -10.82 9.60
CA LYS A 44 -1.82 -11.55 10.86
C LYS A 44 -0.49 -12.05 11.45
N PRO A 45 -0.35 -12.08 12.79
CA PRO A 45 -1.40 -11.92 13.80
C PRO A 45 -1.65 -10.47 14.24
N TRP A 46 -0.93 -9.48 13.70
CA TRP A 46 -1.25 -8.07 13.90
C TRP A 46 -2.54 -7.69 13.13
N GLN A 47 -3.15 -6.58 13.51
CA GLN A 47 -4.42 -6.13 12.93
C GLN A 47 -4.43 -4.62 12.72
N THR A 48 -5.04 -4.15 11.64
CA THR A 48 -5.38 -2.73 11.48
C THR A 48 -6.66 -2.44 12.28
N VAL A 49 -6.55 -1.69 13.37
CA VAL A 49 -7.68 -1.40 14.28
C VAL A 49 -8.33 -0.04 14.01
N ALA A 50 -7.61 0.88 13.39
CA ALA A 50 -8.13 2.16 12.91
C ALA A 50 -7.56 2.50 11.54
N CYS A 51 -8.34 3.19 10.72
CA CYS A 51 -7.94 3.66 9.40
C CYS A 51 -8.60 5.01 9.10
N GLU A 52 -7.83 5.95 8.61
CA GLU A 52 -8.27 7.25 8.11
C GLU A 52 -7.84 7.38 6.64
N ILE A 53 -8.80 7.70 5.77
CA ILE A 53 -8.57 7.91 4.33
C ILE A 53 -9.25 9.22 3.94
N ASP A 54 -8.46 10.24 3.61
CA ASP A 54 -8.91 11.43 2.89
C ASP A 54 -8.42 11.31 1.43
N LEU A 55 -9.26 10.71 0.58
CA LEU A 55 -8.88 10.23 -0.75
C LEU A 55 -8.76 11.36 -1.80
N ARG A 56 -7.78 12.24 -1.60
CA ARG A 56 -7.36 13.30 -2.51
C ARG A 56 -5.85 13.55 -2.37
N PRO A 57 -5.15 14.07 -3.39
CA PRO A 57 -3.78 14.56 -3.20
C PRO A 57 -3.69 15.55 -2.03
N GLY A 58 -2.70 15.36 -1.17
CA GLY A 58 -2.55 16.13 0.08
C GLY A 58 -3.40 15.61 1.23
N GLY A 59 -4.29 14.64 1.01
CA GLY A 59 -5.12 14.04 2.04
C GLY A 59 -4.37 12.96 2.84
N ALA A 60 -4.87 12.69 4.04
CA ALA A 60 -4.28 11.72 4.97
C ALA A 60 -4.48 10.28 4.49
N PHE A 61 -3.43 9.47 4.67
CA PHE A 61 -3.55 8.02 4.75
C PHE A 61 -3.00 7.57 6.11
N GLY A 62 -3.90 7.27 7.04
CA GLY A 62 -3.57 6.92 8.41
C GLY A 62 -4.01 5.50 8.76
N THR A 63 -3.17 4.78 9.49
CA THR A 63 -3.51 3.46 10.04
C THR A 63 -2.97 3.31 11.45
N THR A 64 -3.73 2.61 12.30
CA THR A 64 -3.25 2.13 13.60
C THR A 64 -3.25 0.61 13.57
N MET A 65 -2.08 0.04 13.78
CA MET A 65 -1.87 -1.40 13.86
C MET A 65 -1.78 -1.82 15.32
N ARG A 66 -2.42 -2.93 15.67
CA ARG A 66 -2.36 -3.52 17.02
C ARG A 66 -1.74 -4.90 16.95
N SER A 67 -0.79 -5.15 17.85
CA SER A 67 -0.16 -6.45 18.01
C SER A 67 -1.05 -7.41 18.81
N PRO A 68 -0.76 -8.73 18.82
CA PRO A 68 -1.48 -9.71 19.64
C PRO A 68 -1.43 -9.45 21.15
N ASN A 69 -0.43 -8.70 21.63
CA ASN A 69 -0.28 -8.36 23.05
C ASN A 69 -1.03 -7.06 23.42
N GLY A 70 -1.65 -6.38 22.45
CA GLY A 70 -2.39 -5.13 22.65
C GLY A 70 -1.59 -3.85 22.40
N GLU A 71 -0.28 -3.93 22.10
CA GLU A 71 0.53 -2.77 21.69
C GLU A 71 0.02 -2.16 20.38
N GLU A 72 -0.06 -0.83 20.33
CA GLU A 72 -0.52 -0.09 19.16
C GLU A 72 0.58 0.78 18.56
N VAL A 73 0.69 0.73 17.23
CA VAL A 73 1.59 1.56 16.43
C VAL A 73 0.77 2.30 15.39
N SER A 74 0.83 3.62 15.40
CA SER A 74 0.12 4.46 14.42
C SER A 74 1.09 5.05 13.41
N GLY A 75 0.71 5.01 12.13
CA GLY A 75 1.38 5.69 11.03
C GLY A 75 0.42 6.64 10.34
N THR A 76 0.93 7.78 9.90
CA THR A 76 0.18 8.72 9.06
C THR A 76 1.07 9.17 7.92
N GLY A 77 0.50 9.16 6.72
CA GLY A 77 1.12 9.65 5.51
C GLY A 77 0.21 10.57 4.72
N CYS A 78 0.64 10.88 3.50
CA CYS A 78 -0.02 11.79 2.58
C CYS A 78 -0.19 11.13 1.22
N TYR A 79 -1.38 11.22 0.64
CA TYR A 79 -1.61 10.87 -0.76
C TYR A 79 -0.94 11.88 -1.70
N LEU A 80 -0.33 11.37 -2.76
CA LEU A 80 0.36 12.17 -3.79
C LEU A 80 -0.40 12.14 -5.12
N GLU A 81 -0.88 10.96 -5.53
CA GLU A 81 -1.58 10.77 -6.80
C GLU A 81 -2.71 9.75 -6.63
N ILE A 82 -3.87 10.04 -7.23
CA ILE A 82 -5.06 9.20 -7.16
C ILE A 82 -5.69 9.14 -8.55
N VAL A 83 -5.56 7.98 -9.19
CA VAL A 83 -6.20 7.69 -10.49
C VAL A 83 -7.14 6.51 -10.30
N LYS A 84 -8.44 6.82 -10.22
CA LYS A 84 -9.49 5.85 -9.92
C LYS A 84 -9.34 4.54 -10.70
N HIS A 85 -9.35 3.43 -9.96
CA HIS A 85 -9.21 2.04 -10.42
C HIS A 85 -7.89 1.71 -11.14
N ARG A 86 -6.88 2.58 -11.05
CA ARG A 86 -5.63 2.42 -11.81
C ARG A 86 -4.37 2.64 -10.99
N ARG A 87 -4.32 3.70 -10.17
CA ARG A 87 -3.11 4.09 -9.46
C ARG A 87 -3.40 4.82 -8.15
N LEU A 88 -2.69 4.45 -7.09
CA LEU A 88 -2.64 5.14 -5.81
C LEU A 88 -1.19 5.34 -5.42
N VAL A 89 -0.83 6.59 -5.09
CA VAL A 89 0.51 6.92 -4.58
C VAL A 89 0.37 7.63 -3.25
N TRP A 90 1.10 7.17 -2.25
CA TRP A 90 1.16 7.76 -0.92
C TRP A 90 2.55 7.61 -0.31
N THR A 91 2.85 8.42 0.69
CA THR A 91 4.16 8.42 1.37
C THR A 91 4.01 8.76 2.85
N ASP A 92 4.90 8.23 3.68
CA ASP A 92 5.10 8.66 5.07
C ASP A 92 6.15 9.78 5.20
N ALA A 93 6.78 10.18 4.09
CA ALA A 93 7.71 11.30 4.07
C ALA A 93 7.00 12.66 4.21
N LEU A 94 5.68 12.68 3.99
CA LEU A 94 4.84 13.85 4.15
C LEU A 94 3.65 13.53 5.05
N GLU A 95 3.33 14.46 5.92
CA GLU A 95 2.07 14.55 6.65
C GLU A 95 0.97 15.18 5.77
N PRO A 96 -0.32 15.10 6.19
CA PRO A 96 -1.42 15.71 5.47
C PRO A 96 -1.16 17.20 5.17
N GLY A 97 -1.56 17.65 3.98
CA GLY A 97 -1.27 18.99 3.48
C GLY A 97 0.15 19.17 2.97
N TYR A 98 0.85 18.09 2.62
CA TYR A 98 2.23 18.09 2.09
C TYR A 98 3.28 18.64 3.05
N ARG A 99 3.01 18.56 4.36
CA ARG A 99 3.98 18.99 5.37
C ARG A 99 5.10 17.96 5.46
N PRO A 100 6.38 18.35 5.48
CA PRO A 100 7.48 17.40 5.67
C PRO A 100 7.32 16.60 6.96
N GLY A 101 7.35 15.27 6.85
CA GLY A 101 7.32 14.36 7.99
C GLY A 101 8.67 14.30 8.70
N ALA A 102 8.65 13.91 9.98
CA ALA A 102 9.85 13.87 10.81
C ALA A 102 10.77 12.66 10.54
N SER A 103 10.23 11.59 9.95
CA SER A 103 10.95 10.32 9.76
C SER A 103 10.45 9.61 8.51
N PRO A 104 10.86 10.06 7.32
CA PRO A 104 10.48 9.42 6.06
C PRO A 104 11.04 8.00 5.99
N PHE A 105 10.22 7.05 5.58
CA PHE A 105 10.67 5.69 5.32
C PHE A 105 10.45 5.30 3.86
N MET A 106 9.28 5.60 3.27
CA MET A 106 8.99 5.20 1.91
C MET A 106 7.93 6.04 1.17
N THR A 107 7.92 5.89 -0.16
CA THR A 107 6.78 6.21 -1.04
C THR A 107 6.27 4.93 -1.68
N ALA A 108 4.99 4.61 -1.51
CA ALA A 108 4.35 3.46 -2.13
C ALA A 108 3.55 3.88 -3.37
N ILE A 109 3.75 3.14 -4.46
CA ILE A 109 3.08 3.30 -5.74
C ILE A 109 2.35 1.99 -6.05
N ILE A 110 1.02 2.04 -5.94
CA ILE A 110 0.14 0.90 -6.21
C ILE A 110 -0.48 1.09 -7.59
N THR A 111 -0.33 0.11 -8.48
CA THR A 111 -1.01 0.10 -9.78
C THR A 111 -1.87 -1.13 -9.96
N MET A 112 -3.02 -0.94 -10.60
CA MET A 112 -4.02 -1.96 -10.89
C MET A 112 -4.40 -1.83 -12.36
N ALA A 113 -4.10 -2.85 -13.17
CA ALA A 113 -4.42 -2.85 -14.59
C ALA A 113 -5.17 -4.13 -14.97
N PRO A 114 -6.26 -4.07 -15.75
CA PRO A 114 -6.86 -5.26 -16.32
C PRO A 114 -5.81 -6.07 -17.08
N GLU A 115 -5.73 -7.38 -16.82
CA GLU A 115 -4.83 -8.31 -17.52
C GLU A 115 -5.51 -9.67 -17.57
N GLY A 116 -5.72 -10.22 -18.77
CA GLY A 116 -6.37 -11.52 -18.95
C GLY A 116 -7.74 -11.62 -18.28
N ASP A 117 -7.88 -12.61 -17.39
CA ASP A 117 -9.06 -12.93 -16.58
C ASP A 117 -9.12 -12.17 -15.24
N GLY A 118 -8.27 -11.17 -15.04
CA GLY A 118 -8.21 -10.46 -13.77
C GLY A 118 -7.41 -9.16 -13.82
N THR A 119 -6.56 -8.97 -12.82
CA THR A 119 -5.83 -7.72 -12.62
C THR A 119 -4.34 -7.97 -12.41
N ARG A 120 -3.50 -7.29 -13.19
CA ARG A 120 -2.10 -7.10 -12.81
C ARG A 120 -2.01 -6.06 -11.71
N TYR A 121 -1.57 -6.50 -10.55
CA TYR A 121 -1.29 -5.66 -9.39
C TYR A 121 0.21 -5.47 -9.25
N ARG A 122 0.65 -4.22 -9.05
CA ARG A 122 2.04 -3.90 -8.72
C ARG A 122 2.08 -2.96 -7.53
N ALA A 123 2.91 -3.28 -6.55
CA ALA A 123 3.38 -2.38 -5.51
C ALA A 123 4.86 -2.08 -5.75
N LEU A 124 5.17 -0.83 -6.09
CA LEU A 124 6.53 -0.29 -6.18
C LEU A 124 6.75 0.61 -4.96
N VAL A 125 7.80 0.35 -4.19
CA VAL A 125 8.10 1.07 -2.96
C VAL A 125 9.48 1.69 -3.07
N ARG A 126 9.53 3.01 -2.97
CA ARG A 126 10.75 3.81 -3.11
C ARG A 126 11.29 4.24 -1.76
N HIS A 127 12.61 4.21 -1.61
CA HIS A 127 13.32 4.61 -0.40
C HIS A 127 14.28 5.78 -0.71
N HIS A 128 14.66 6.54 0.32
CA HIS A 128 15.51 7.71 0.15
C HIS A 128 17.00 7.35 -0.02
N ASP A 129 17.42 6.17 0.46
CA ASP A 129 18.76 5.63 0.31
C ASP A 129 18.75 4.09 0.33
N GLU A 130 19.91 3.49 0.03
CA GLU A 130 20.12 2.04 -0.02
C GLU A 130 19.95 1.40 1.37
N ALA A 131 20.34 2.10 2.44
CA ALA A 131 20.23 1.59 3.80
C ALA A 131 18.76 1.43 4.24
N ALA A 132 17.90 2.39 3.91
CA ALA A 132 16.47 2.31 4.15
C ALA A 132 15.81 1.20 3.32
N ARG A 133 16.20 1.06 2.05
CA ARG A 133 15.73 -0.05 1.19
C ARG A 133 16.13 -1.42 1.77
N GLN A 134 17.39 -1.58 2.16
CA GLN A 134 17.90 -2.81 2.76
C GLN A 134 17.20 -3.11 4.09
N LYS A 135 17.03 -2.11 4.97
CA LYS A 135 16.30 -2.26 6.22
C LYS A 135 14.86 -2.73 5.98
N HIS A 136 14.16 -2.19 4.97
CA HIS A 136 12.80 -2.62 4.66
C HIS A 136 12.75 -4.06 4.17
N GLU A 137 13.71 -4.47 3.34
CA GLU A 137 13.85 -5.86 2.90
C GLU A 137 14.11 -6.81 4.08
N GLU A 138 15.03 -6.45 4.99
CA GLU A 138 15.38 -7.22 6.19
C GLU A 138 14.22 -7.31 7.20
N MET A 139 13.40 -6.27 7.31
CA MET A 139 12.14 -6.29 8.05
C MET A 139 11.08 -7.21 7.41
N GLY A 140 11.39 -7.81 6.26
CA GLY A 140 10.59 -8.81 5.59
C GLY A 140 9.61 -8.24 4.59
N PHE A 141 9.94 -7.15 3.90
CA PHE A 141 9.08 -6.52 2.88
C PHE A 141 8.36 -7.55 2.00
N LEU A 142 9.09 -8.47 1.36
CA LEU A 142 8.49 -9.44 0.45
C LEU A 142 7.51 -10.38 1.15
N THR A 143 7.87 -10.87 2.34
CA THR A 143 7.01 -11.76 3.12
C THR A 143 5.78 -11.02 3.68
N GLY A 144 5.98 -9.84 4.25
CA GLY A 144 4.93 -9.02 4.85
C GLY A 144 3.97 -8.48 3.81
N TRP A 145 4.48 -7.88 2.73
CA TRP A 145 3.67 -7.36 1.63
C TRP A 145 3.01 -8.49 0.83
N GLY A 146 3.70 -9.62 0.65
CA GLY A 146 3.11 -10.83 0.05
C GLY A 146 1.94 -11.36 0.86
N THR A 147 2.11 -11.47 2.19
CA THR A 147 1.03 -11.90 3.10
C THR A 147 -0.14 -10.92 3.08
N ALA A 148 0.12 -9.61 3.16
CA ALA A 148 -0.92 -8.60 3.04
C ALA A 148 -1.63 -8.68 1.67
N LEU A 149 -0.90 -8.95 0.59
CA LEU A 149 -1.48 -9.11 -0.75
C LEU A 149 -2.35 -10.37 -0.85
N ASP A 150 -1.98 -11.48 -0.19
CA ASP A 150 -2.83 -12.66 -0.11
C ASP A 150 -4.14 -12.36 0.62
N GLN A 151 -4.06 -11.69 1.76
CA GLN A 151 -5.23 -11.23 2.51
C GLN A 151 -6.10 -10.26 1.69
N LEU A 152 -5.47 -9.34 0.93
CA LEU A 152 -6.15 -8.43 0.01
C LEU A 152 -6.94 -9.20 -1.05
N VAL A 153 -6.31 -10.19 -1.69
CA VAL A 153 -6.96 -10.97 -2.75
C VAL A 153 -8.16 -11.75 -2.21
N GLU A 154 -8.00 -12.41 -1.06
CA GLU A 154 -9.10 -13.11 -0.39
C GLU A 154 -10.26 -12.18 -0.01
N HIS A 155 -9.93 -10.98 0.47
CA HIS A 155 -10.93 -9.97 0.84
C HIS A 155 -11.64 -9.39 -0.41
N ALA A 156 -10.87 -8.99 -1.42
CA ALA A 156 -11.37 -8.35 -2.62
C ALA A 156 -12.35 -9.23 -3.41
N ARG A 157 -12.16 -10.55 -3.41
CA ARG A 157 -13.11 -11.52 -4.01
C ARG A 157 -14.51 -11.48 -3.39
N LYS A 158 -14.66 -10.91 -2.20
CA LYS A 158 -15.95 -10.77 -1.51
C LYS A 158 -16.63 -9.43 -1.82
N LEU A 159 -15.95 -8.51 -2.51
CA LEU A 159 -16.39 -7.12 -2.70
C LEU A 159 -17.25 -6.87 -3.95
N GLY A 160 -17.63 -7.92 -4.69
CA GLY A 160 -18.51 -7.84 -5.86
C GLY A 160 -18.39 -9.05 -6.76
#